data_AF-A0A840V0X6-F1
#
_entry.id   AF-A0A840V0X6-F1
#
_cell.length_a   1.000
_cell.length_b   1.000
_cell.length_c   1.000
_cell.angle_alpha   90.00
_cell.angle_beta   90.00
_cell.angle_gamma   90.00
#
_symmetry.space_group_name_H-M   'P 1'
#
loop_
_entity.id
_entity.type
_entity.pdbx_description
1 polymer ?
#
loop_
_entity_poly.entity_id
_entity_poly.type
_entity_poly.pdbx_seq_one_letter_code
_entity_poly.pdbx_strand_id
1 'polypeptide(L)'
;MAPKSPTRSLPQKALRGAVAFAVALLLLLLLTRILFRGTSTQRQLSPEGRLLFTAERTHNLLEDRAVLARKKPPLTWTCSYWFTQRYEDLMSWNANPWHRPRRTFGSLATTSGAPLDPARAAEIQQTTQAWFQQVLARYPEFEIKFRNVSPENNGFLQWLELQERRAAASSSGVAEWNLPKWASDHLDHQEPLDREVARLWLTENAPLIQEIRSIGLLPDQSCAGIDRNRWFIIEARFARSACQALLLDARLAAEEGRSADALRSAQAARGISHHLANIESPTLLNETIAILLNQGRERYILEQIFPALPPGEKDPRRWEALTFIPPAPPSRFAQLMRSEWNLSTQQFLLPMLAHQDDPFYPPDPADLLDSHALTTLQIMENFRSDHMNDWASAPPSGWPPPDFSHLSATSNQIASLFFLGIETWRKGMARAQSAAALHQAAWALLRGEPLPNDPIFDQPYRWDPETRELQAPDTDEFREMNLLPVTVPTP
;
A
#
# COMPACT_ATOMS: atom_id res chain seq x y z
N MET A 1 26.33 -30.38 -43.31
CA MET A 1 25.96 -30.35 -41.88
C MET A 1 26.59 -29.10 -41.26
N ALA A 2 25.80 -28.04 -41.08
CA ALA A 2 26.24 -26.84 -40.37
C ALA A 2 25.74 -26.92 -38.91
N PRO A 3 26.52 -26.49 -37.92
CA PRO A 3 26.13 -26.59 -36.53
C PRO A 3 25.02 -25.57 -36.21
N LYS A 4 23.96 -26.03 -35.55
CA LYS A 4 22.91 -25.16 -35.00
C LYS A 4 23.54 -24.27 -33.92
N SER A 5 23.39 -22.96 -34.11
CA SER A 5 23.73 -21.93 -33.13
C SER A 5 22.87 -22.07 -31.86
N PRO A 6 23.45 -21.86 -30.66
CA PRO A 6 22.68 -21.93 -29.42
C PRO A 6 21.82 -20.67 -29.28
N THR A 7 20.50 -20.85 -29.19
CA THR A 7 19.57 -19.80 -28.78
C THR A 7 19.88 -19.39 -27.34
N ARG A 8 20.57 -18.26 -27.18
CA ARG A 8 20.74 -17.57 -25.89
C ARG A 8 19.36 -17.15 -25.38
N SER A 9 18.88 -17.79 -24.33
CA SER A 9 17.77 -17.28 -23.53
C SER A 9 18.22 -16.00 -22.82
N LEU A 10 17.50 -14.90 -23.09
CA LEU A 10 17.67 -13.62 -22.42
C LEU A 10 17.30 -13.71 -20.93
N PRO A 11 17.92 -12.93 -20.04
CA PRO A 11 17.61 -12.98 -18.62
C PRO A 11 16.26 -12.29 -18.35
N GLN A 12 15.21 -13.10 -18.18
CA GLN A 12 13.84 -12.67 -17.87
C GLN A 12 13.72 -11.78 -16.60
N LYS A 13 14.75 -11.72 -15.74
CA LYS A 13 14.70 -11.02 -14.44
C LYS A 13 14.62 -9.49 -14.55
N ALA A 14 15.31 -8.86 -15.52
CA ALA A 14 15.32 -7.40 -15.66
C ALA A 14 13.98 -6.85 -16.21
N LEU A 15 13.36 -7.59 -17.14
CA LEU A 15 12.03 -7.25 -17.69
C LEU A 15 10.92 -7.41 -16.62
N ARG A 16 11.08 -8.37 -15.69
CA ARG A 16 10.16 -8.57 -14.57
C ARG A 16 10.16 -7.39 -13.60
N GLY A 17 11.31 -6.76 -13.32
CA GLY A 17 11.37 -5.58 -12.43
C GLY A 17 10.63 -4.34 -12.95
N ALA A 18 10.73 -4.07 -14.26
CA ALA A 18 10.07 -2.93 -14.92
C ALA A 18 8.55 -3.07 -14.95
N VAL A 19 8.07 -4.26 -15.33
CA VAL A 19 6.65 -4.60 -15.34
C VAL A 19 6.13 -4.64 -13.91
N ALA A 20 6.87 -5.21 -12.97
CA ALA A 20 6.49 -5.24 -11.56
C ALA A 20 6.34 -3.84 -10.96
N PHE A 21 7.21 -2.87 -11.28
CA PHE A 21 7.08 -1.50 -10.78
C PHE A 21 5.88 -0.75 -11.40
N ALA A 22 5.68 -0.82 -12.72
CA ALA A 22 4.53 -0.20 -13.37
C ALA A 22 3.20 -0.83 -12.88
N VAL A 23 3.19 -2.15 -12.70
CA VAL A 23 2.06 -2.90 -12.11
C VAL A 23 1.92 -2.56 -10.62
N ALA A 24 3.00 -2.39 -9.87
CA ALA A 24 2.96 -1.99 -8.46
C ALA A 24 2.38 -0.58 -8.30
N LEU A 25 2.76 0.38 -9.15
CA LEU A 25 2.20 1.74 -9.18
C LEU A 25 0.71 1.73 -9.59
N LEU A 26 0.34 0.91 -10.58
CA LEU A 26 -1.06 0.76 -11.01
C LEU A 26 -1.91 0.03 -9.95
N LEU A 27 -1.35 -0.99 -9.31
CA LEU A 27 -1.93 -1.68 -8.15
C LEU A 27 -2.00 -0.74 -6.96
N LEU A 28 -1.04 0.16 -6.76
CA LEU A 28 -1.07 1.20 -5.73
C LEU A 28 -2.26 2.13 -5.95
N LEU A 29 -2.48 2.57 -7.19
CA LEU A 29 -3.59 3.44 -7.61
C LEU A 29 -4.94 2.71 -7.56
N LEU A 30 -4.96 1.41 -7.84
CA LEU A 30 -6.16 0.56 -7.72
C LEU A 30 -6.47 0.19 -6.26
N LEU A 31 -5.46 -0.13 -5.45
CA LEU A 31 -5.59 -0.44 -4.02
C LEU A 31 -5.97 0.80 -3.23
N THR A 32 -5.44 1.97 -3.56
CA THR A 32 -5.97 3.25 -3.06
C THR A 32 -7.44 3.40 -3.50
N ARG A 33 -7.80 3.23 -4.77
CA ARG A 33 -9.23 3.25 -5.16
C ARG A 33 -10.11 2.23 -4.45
N ILE A 34 -9.60 1.06 -4.08
CA ILE A 34 -10.34 0.01 -3.34
C ILE A 34 -10.46 0.37 -1.86
N LEU A 35 -9.37 0.82 -1.22
CA LEU A 35 -9.38 1.40 0.11
C LEU A 35 -10.33 2.60 0.16
N PHE A 36 -10.45 3.38 -0.91
CA PHE A 36 -11.24 4.60 -0.98
C PHE A 36 -12.48 4.48 -1.88
N ARG A 37 -13.08 3.29 -2.02
CA ARG A 37 -14.43 3.13 -2.59
C ARG A 37 -15.43 3.87 -1.69
N GLY A 38 -15.63 5.15 -1.95
CA GLY A 38 -16.48 6.06 -1.17
C GLY A 38 -16.18 7.54 -1.40
N THR A 39 -14.95 7.91 -1.76
CA THR A 39 -14.61 9.30 -2.08
C THR A 39 -14.83 9.58 -3.56
N SER A 40 -16.06 9.41 -4.05
CA SER A 40 -16.49 10.24 -5.18
C SER A 40 -16.94 11.55 -4.58
N THR A 41 -16.11 12.59 -4.69
CA THR A 41 -16.65 13.95 -4.70
C THR A 41 -17.50 14.08 -5.97
N GLN A 42 -18.72 13.55 -5.93
CA GLN A 42 -19.80 14.17 -6.71
C GLN A 42 -19.95 15.56 -6.12
N ARG A 43 -19.38 16.57 -6.80
CA ARG A 43 -19.84 17.94 -6.62
C ARG A 43 -21.31 17.96 -7.03
N GLN A 44 -22.20 17.83 -6.04
CA GLN A 44 -23.59 18.24 -6.22
C GLN A 44 -23.57 19.74 -6.51
N LEU A 45 -24.05 20.09 -7.70
CA LEU A 45 -24.47 21.46 -7.99
C LEU A 45 -25.66 21.78 -7.09
N SER A 46 -25.52 22.79 -6.23
CA SER A 46 -26.65 23.42 -5.56
C SER A 46 -27.63 23.98 -6.62
N PRO A 47 -28.96 23.84 -6.45
CA PRO A 47 -29.95 24.32 -7.43
C PRO A 47 -30.17 25.83 -7.43
N GLU A 48 -29.53 26.60 -6.54
CA GLU A 48 -29.87 28.01 -6.39
C GLU A 48 -28.67 28.90 -6.67
N GLY A 49 -28.74 29.56 -7.82
CA GLY A 49 -27.75 30.51 -8.28
C GLY A 49 -27.66 31.73 -7.38
N ARG A 50 -26.42 32.10 -7.02
CA ARG A 50 -25.82 33.43 -7.15
C ARG A 50 -24.46 33.45 -6.44
N LEU A 51 -23.41 33.75 -7.19
CA LEU A 51 -22.20 34.35 -6.64
C LEU A 51 -22.04 35.73 -7.27
N LEU A 52 -22.23 36.76 -6.45
CA LEU A 52 -21.89 38.14 -6.76
C LEU A 52 -20.38 38.32 -6.50
N PHE A 53 -19.64 38.66 -7.54
CA PHE A 53 -18.34 39.31 -7.42
C PHE A 53 -18.42 40.65 -8.15
N THR A 54 -18.55 41.73 -7.39
CA THR A 54 -18.23 43.08 -7.86
C THR A 54 -16.73 43.27 -7.79
N ALA A 55 -16.10 43.26 -8.97
CA ALA A 55 -14.93 44.08 -9.26
C ALA A 55 -15.00 44.42 -10.75
N GLU A 56 -15.36 45.68 -11.02
CA GLU A 56 -15.43 46.25 -12.36
C GLU A 56 -14.09 46.11 -13.09
N ARG A 57 -14.13 45.49 -14.27
CA ARG A 57 -13.44 45.99 -15.45
C ARG A 57 -14.19 45.51 -16.69
N THR A 58 -14.97 46.42 -17.23
CA THR A 58 -15.70 46.31 -18.48
C THR A 58 -14.74 46.12 -19.65
N HIS A 59 -14.81 44.98 -20.33
CA HIS A 59 -14.50 44.89 -21.75
C HIS A 59 -15.47 43.90 -22.41
N ASN A 60 -16.32 44.43 -23.28
CA ASN A 60 -17.34 43.71 -24.04
C ASN A 60 -16.68 42.79 -25.07
N LEU A 61 -16.65 41.48 -24.81
CA LEU A 61 -16.04 40.45 -25.67
C LEU A 61 -16.95 39.95 -26.82
N LEU A 62 -18.07 40.64 -27.10
CA LEU A 62 -19.02 40.21 -28.14
C LEU A 62 -19.03 41.07 -29.41
N GLU A 63 -18.37 42.22 -29.43
CA GLU A 63 -18.23 43.03 -30.66
C GLU A 63 -16.90 42.83 -31.40
N ASP A 64 -15.84 42.32 -30.74
CA ASP A 64 -14.52 42.14 -31.37
C ASP A 64 -14.38 40.87 -32.23
N ARG A 65 -15.32 39.92 -32.17
CA ARG A 65 -15.26 38.70 -33.00
C ARG A 65 -15.64 38.91 -34.46
N ALA A 66 -16.31 40.02 -34.80
CA ALA A 66 -16.71 40.32 -36.18
C ALA A 66 -15.70 41.19 -36.93
N VAL A 67 -14.82 41.92 -36.24
CA VAL A 67 -13.87 42.86 -36.88
C VAL A 67 -12.46 42.28 -37.05
N LEU A 68 -12.06 41.28 -36.25
CA LEU A 68 -10.73 40.65 -36.36
C LEU A 68 -10.59 39.60 -37.48
N ALA A 69 -11.65 39.31 -38.23
CA ALA A 69 -11.59 38.41 -39.39
C ALA A 69 -10.92 39.03 -40.63
N ARG A 70 -10.54 40.33 -40.62
CA ARG A 70 -9.92 40.99 -41.77
C ARG A 70 -8.83 41.99 -41.38
N LYS A 71 -7.67 41.46 -40.99
CA LYS A 71 -6.30 41.96 -41.26
C LYS A 71 -5.37 41.27 -40.27
N LYS A 72 -4.45 40.43 -40.77
CA LYS A 72 -3.37 39.86 -39.94
C LYS A 72 -2.45 41.00 -39.50
N PRO A 73 -2.34 41.34 -38.20
CA PRO A 73 -1.19 42.11 -37.76
C PRO A 73 0.04 41.19 -37.79
N PRO A 74 1.26 41.72 -38.01
CA PRO A 74 2.46 40.92 -37.88
C PRO A 74 2.54 40.44 -36.44
N LEU A 75 2.52 39.12 -36.25
CA LEU A 75 2.81 38.52 -34.96
C LEU A 75 4.24 38.91 -34.59
N THR A 76 4.40 39.81 -33.62
CA THR A 76 5.65 39.94 -32.89
C THR A 76 5.68 38.83 -31.84
N TRP A 77 6.26 37.71 -32.25
CA TRP A 77 6.52 36.56 -31.39
C TRP A 77 7.72 36.89 -30.49
N THR A 78 7.53 36.99 -29.18
CA THR A 78 8.66 37.10 -28.23
C THR A 78 9.16 35.70 -27.88
N CYS A 79 10.47 35.48 -28.03
CA CYS A 79 11.13 34.19 -27.79
C CYS A 79 10.96 33.67 -26.35
N SER A 80 10.66 34.53 -25.38
CA SER A 80 10.51 34.14 -23.97
C SER A 80 9.32 33.20 -23.71
N TYR A 81 8.25 33.31 -24.51
CA TYR A 81 7.06 32.44 -24.37
C TYR A 81 7.27 31.03 -24.95
N TRP A 82 8.24 30.86 -25.85
CA TRP A 82 8.59 29.56 -26.43
C TRP A 82 9.33 28.66 -25.46
N PHE A 83 10.21 29.21 -24.62
CA PHE A 83 11.10 28.40 -23.80
C PHE A 83 10.46 27.79 -22.56
N THR A 84 9.40 28.36 -22.00
CA THR A 84 8.89 27.92 -20.68
C THR A 84 7.67 27.01 -20.73
N GLN A 85 6.79 27.11 -21.74
CA GLN A 85 5.58 26.26 -21.80
C GLN A 85 5.49 25.36 -23.04
N ARG A 86 6.21 25.67 -24.13
CA ARG A 86 6.19 24.84 -25.36
C ARG A 86 7.46 24.04 -25.58
N TYR A 87 8.50 24.23 -24.78
CA TYR A 87 9.69 23.38 -24.85
C TYR A 87 9.33 21.93 -24.54
N GLU A 88 8.57 21.68 -23.47
CA GLU A 88 8.14 20.32 -23.10
C GLU A 88 7.16 19.70 -24.11
N ASP A 89 6.26 20.51 -24.67
CA ASP A 89 5.36 20.09 -25.76
C ASP A 89 6.14 19.77 -27.05
N LEU A 90 7.16 20.56 -27.37
CA LEU A 90 8.08 20.30 -28.48
C LEU A 90 8.88 19.02 -28.22
N MET A 91 9.42 18.83 -27.02
CA MET A 91 10.21 17.66 -26.62
C MET A 91 9.38 16.37 -26.48
N SER A 92 8.06 16.49 -26.29
CA SER A 92 7.11 15.36 -26.25
C SER A 92 6.37 15.11 -27.57
N TRP A 93 6.64 15.92 -28.61
CA TRP A 93 6.12 15.68 -29.95
C TRP A 93 6.87 14.52 -30.61
N ASN A 94 6.15 13.44 -30.93
CA ASN A 94 6.75 12.20 -31.48
C ASN A 94 7.58 12.37 -32.77
N ALA A 95 7.38 13.46 -33.53
CA ALA A 95 8.14 13.77 -34.74
C ALA A 95 9.30 14.74 -34.53
N ASN A 96 9.53 15.21 -33.29
CA ASN A 96 10.68 16.05 -32.97
C ASN A 96 11.98 15.22 -33.10
N PRO A 97 12.99 15.65 -33.87
CA PRO A 97 14.27 14.95 -33.97
C PRO A 97 15.05 14.90 -32.64
N TRP A 98 14.69 15.74 -31.67
CA TRP A 98 15.18 15.72 -30.29
C TRP A 98 14.17 15.10 -29.31
N HIS A 99 13.11 14.47 -29.81
CA HIS A 99 12.09 13.81 -28.99
C HIS A 99 12.74 12.83 -28.03
N ARG A 100 12.58 13.11 -26.74
CA ARG A 100 12.86 12.13 -25.70
C ARG A 100 11.50 11.55 -25.34
N PRO A 101 11.26 10.24 -25.52
CA PRO A 101 9.99 9.65 -25.12
C PRO A 101 9.72 10.04 -23.67
N ARG A 102 8.50 10.52 -23.37
CA ARG A 102 8.05 10.77 -21.99
C ARG A 102 8.23 9.48 -21.20
N ARG A 103 9.31 9.43 -20.44
CA ARG A 103 9.71 8.30 -19.64
C ARG A 103 9.20 8.54 -18.24
N THR A 104 8.32 7.66 -17.77
CA THR A 104 7.84 7.67 -16.38
C THR A 104 8.98 7.23 -15.48
N PHE A 105 8.91 7.58 -14.18
CA PHE A 105 9.90 7.19 -13.18
C PHE A 105 10.25 5.68 -13.22
N GLY A 106 9.27 4.82 -13.50
CA GLY A 106 9.48 3.38 -13.68
C GLY A 106 10.33 2.98 -14.89
N SER A 107 10.42 3.83 -15.91
CA SER A 107 11.32 3.62 -17.05
C SER A 107 12.74 4.09 -16.78
N LEU A 108 12.98 5.01 -15.83
CA LEU A 108 14.34 5.43 -15.43
C LEU A 108 15.12 4.30 -14.77
N ALA A 109 14.45 3.46 -13.97
CA ALA A 109 15.08 2.31 -13.33
C ALA A 109 15.42 1.15 -14.29
N THR A 110 14.83 1.12 -15.51
CA THR A 110 14.85 -0.12 -16.33
C THR A 110 15.03 0.08 -17.84
N THR A 111 15.47 1.22 -18.35
CA THR A 111 15.50 1.42 -19.83
C THR A 111 16.82 1.92 -20.43
N SER A 112 17.82 1.03 -20.42
CA SER A 112 18.29 0.56 -21.72
C SER A 112 17.40 -0.63 -22.12
N GLY A 113 16.73 -0.59 -23.27
CA GLY A 113 15.98 -1.76 -23.78
C GLY A 113 16.88 -2.98 -24.10
N ALA A 114 18.20 -2.83 -23.95
CA ALA A 114 19.14 -3.92 -23.85
C ALA A 114 19.30 -4.32 -22.37
N PRO A 115 19.34 -5.62 -22.03
CA PRO A 115 19.74 -6.02 -20.68
C PRO A 115 21.05 -5.31 -20.34
N LEU A 116 21.05 -4.56 -19.23
CA LEU A 116 22.30 -4.01 -18.68
C LEU A 116 23.32 -5.14 -18.66
N ASP A 117 24.52 -4.85 -19.16
CA ASP A 117 25.65 -5.75 -19.00
C ASP A 117 25.73 -6.16 -17.52
N PRO A 118 25.73 -7.46 -17.19
CA PRO A 118 25.81 -7.93 -15.81
C PRO A 118 26.96 -7.28 -15.03
N ALA A 119 28.09 -6.97 -15.70
CA ALA A 119 29.20 -6.25 -15.08
C ALA A 119 28.80 -4.81 -14.69
N ARG A 120 28.13 -4.08 -15.57
CA ARG A 120 27.62 -2.73 -15.29
C ARG A 120 26.55 -2.72 -14.21
N ALA A 121 25.66 -3.71 -14.20
CA ALA A 121 24.65 -3.86 -13.15
C ALA A 121 25.30 -4.08 -11.77
N ALA A 122 26.34 -4.94 -11.71
CA ALA A 122 27.10 -5.17 -10.49
C ALA A 122 27.86 -3.91 -10.01
N GLU A 123 28.44 -3.14 -10.94
CA GLU A 123 29.10 -1.87 -10.64
C GLU A 123 28.13 -0.83 -10.06
N ILE A 124 26.95 -0.68 -10.66
CA ILE A 124 25.88 0.21 -10.17
C ILE A 124 25.44 -0.22 -8.76
N GLN A 125 25.28 -1.53 -8.53
CA GLN A 125 24.90 -2.05 -7.22
C GLN A 125 25.99 -1.78 -6.17
N GLN A 126 27.26 -1.98 -6.50
CA GLN A 126 28.38 -1.70 -5.61
C GLN A 126 28.47 -0.21 -5.27
N THR A 127 28.32 0.66 -6.27
CA THR A 127 28.33 2.12 -6.11
C THR A 127 27.15 2.57 -5.25
N THR A 128 25.95 2.03 -5.53
CA THR A 128 24.74 2.26 -4.73
C THR A 128 24.96 1.88 -3.27
N GLN A 129 25.54 0.71 -3.00
CA GLN A 129 25.82 0.27 -1.64
C GLN A 129 26.82 1.21 -0.94
N ALA A 130 27.89 1.61 -1.62
CA ALA A 130 28.89 2.52 -1.05
C ALA A 130 28.28 3.89 -0.71
N TRP A 131 27.48 4.45 -1.62
CA TRP A 131 26.79 5.72 -1.38
C TRP A 131 25.77 5.60 -0.27
N PHE A 132 25.02 4.50 -0.22
CA PHE A 132 24.06 4.27 0.85
C PHE A 132 24.73 4.27 2.23
N GLN A 133 25.90 3.66 2.38
CA GLN A 133 26.67 3.70 3.63
C GLN A 133 27.12 5.12 4.01
N GLN A 134 27.52 5.94 3.02
CA GLN A 134 27.89 7.34 3.29
C GLN A 134 26.69 8.18 3.74
N VAL A 135 25.52 7.96 3.12
CA VAL A 135 24.28 8.64 3.50
C VAL A 135 23.84 8.22 4.90
N LEU A 136 23.88 6.92 5.22
CA LEU A 136 23.57 6.44 6.56
C LEU A 136 24.53 6.98 7.62
N ALA A 137 25.81 7.17 7.29
CA ALA A 137 26.76 7.80 8.21
C ALA A 137 26.42 9.28 8.47
N ARG A 138 25.78 9.97 7.52
CA ARG A 138 25.30 11.34 7.66
C ARG A 138 23.96 11.43 8.39
N TYR A 139 23.08 10.45 8.17
CA TYR A 139 21.72 10.37 8.72
C TYR A 139 21.51 9.03 9.45
N PRO A 140 22.14 8.84 10.62
CA PRO A 140 22.09 7.58 11.37
C PRO A 140 20.67 7.21 11.84
N GLU A 141 19.74 8.17 11.88
CA GLU A 141 18.33 7.96 12.25
C GLU A 141 17.60 7.02 11.28
N PHE A 142 18.15 6.78 10.09
CA PHE A 142 17.63 5.81 9.12
C PHE A 142 18.11 4.39 9.34
N GLU A 143 19.04 4.14 10.25
CA GLU A 143 19.55 2.79 10.50
C GLU A 143 18.41 1.84 10.92
N ILE A 144 18.36 0.66 10.29
CA ILE A 144 17.41 -0.40 10.63
C ILE A 144 18.14 -1.45 11.46
N LYS A 145 17.62 -1.68 12.67
CA LYS A 145 18.11 -2.74 13.57
C LYS A 145 17.38 -4.04 13.25
N PHE A 146 18.10 -4.99 12.69
CA PHE A 146 17.57 -6.30 12.32
C PHE A 146 17.56 -7.26 13.50
N ARG A 147 16.48 -8.05 13.66
CA ARG A 147 16.48 -9.16 14.61
C ARG A 147 17.17 -10.36 13.97
N ASN A 148 17.81 -11.17 14.81
CA ASN A 148 18.36 -12.44 14.38
C ASN A 148 17.31 -13.53 14.58
N VAL A 149 16.68 -13.97 13.50
CA VAL A 149 15.69 -15.05 13.49
C VAL A 149 16.22 -16.15 12.59
N SER A 150 16.25 -17.39 13.08
CA SER A 150 16.73 -18.51 12.28
C SER A 150 15.79 -18.80 11.09
N PRO A 151 16.31 -19.28 9.95
CA PRO A 151 15.50 -19.48 8.75
C PRO A 151 14.25 -20.34 8.95
N GLU A 152 14.33 -21.37 9.80
CA GLU A 152 13.22 -22.28 10.12
C GLU A 152 12.12 -21.65 10.98
N ASN A 153 12.45 -20.60 11.75
CA ASN A 153 11.49 -19.87 12.59
C ASN A 153 11.02 -18.56 11.95
N ASN A 154 11.63 -18.13 10.85
CA ASN A 154 11.33 -16.87 10.18
C ASN A 154 10.12 -17.01 9.25
N GLY A 155 8.94 -16.69 9.77
CA GLY A 155 7.68 -16.76 9.01
C GLY A 155 7.63 -15.89 7.76
N PHE A 156 8.30 -14.75 7.76
CA PHE A 156 8.40 -13.90 6.56
C PHE A 156 9.24 -14.56 5.47
N LEU A 157 10.40 -15.14 5.81
CA LEU A 157 11.23 -15.86 4.85
C LEU A 157 10.49 -17.09 4.29
N GLN A 158 9.89 -17.91 5.16
CA GLN A 158 9.13 -19.09 4.74
C GLN A 158 7.96 -18.72 3.82
N TRP A 159 7.31 -17.59 4.08
CA TRP A 159 6.26 -17.05 3.23
C TRP A 159 6.77 -16.65 1.84
N LEU A 160 7.91 -15.94 1.76
CA LEU A 160 8.53 -15.58 0.48
C LEU A 160 8.95 -16.81 -0.32
N GLU A 161 9.54 -17.82 0.33
CA GLU A 161 9.95 -19.06 -0.33
C GLU A 161 8.75 -19.82 -0.89
N LEU A 162 7.62 -19.84 -0.17
CA LEU A 162 6.38 -20.41 -0.69
C LEU A 162 5.90 -19.65 -1.94
N GLN A 163 5.90 -18.30 -1.91
CA GLN A 163 5.55 -17.50 -3.07
C GLN A 163 6.46 -17.77 -4.26
N GLU A 164 7.78 -17.86 -4.05
CA GLU A 164 8.75 -18.14 -5.10
C GLU A 164 8.58 -19.53 -5.71
N ARG A 165 8.36 -20.56 -4.88
CA ARG A 165 8.05 -21.93 -5.36
C ARG A 165 6.80 -21.94 -6.21
N ARG A 166 5.74 -21.24 -5.77
CA ARG A 166 4.48 -21.11 -6.51
C ARG A 166 4.66 -20.36 -7.83
N ALA A 167 5.39 -19.24 -7.81
CA ALA A 167 5.69 -18.45 -8.99
C ALA A 167 6.50 -19.25 -10.02
N ALA A 168 7.48 -20.05 -9.58
CA ALA A 168 8.27 -20.91 -10.44
C ALA A 168 7.44 -22.03 -11.10
N ALA A 169 6.39 -22.51 -10.41
CA ALA A 169 5.47 -23.51 -10.95
C ALA A 169 4.38 -22.91 -11.87
N SER A 170 4.20 -21.59 -11.86
CA SER A 170 3.20 -20.89 -12.68
C SER A 170 3.74 -20.49 -14.04
N SER A 171 2.92 -20.58 -15.09
CA SER A 171 3.26 -20.07 -16.41
C SER A 171 3.35 -18.54 -16.47
N SER A 172 2.65 -17.82 -15.59
CA SER A 172 2.72 -16.37 -15.49
C SER A 172 3.97 -15.88 -14.75
N GLY A 173 4.70 -16.77 -14.07
CA GLY A 173 5.81 -16.40 -13.19
C GLY A 173 5.37 -15.66 -11.92
N VAL A 174 4.07 -15.67 -11.61
CA VAL A 174 3.46 -15.06 -10.42
C VAL A 174 2.89 -16.17 -9.54
N ALA A 175 2.97 -16.00 -8.22
CA ALA A 175 2.40 -16.89 -7.23
C ALA A 175 0.86 -16.82 -7.24
N GLU A 176 0.22 -17.34 -8.29
CA GLU A 176 -1.23 -17.30 -8.39
C GLU A 176 -1.86 -18.45 -7.63
N TRP A 177 -2.75 -18.13 -6.70
CA TRP A 177 -3.68 -19.07 -6.10
C TRP A 177 -4.97 -18.31 -5.82
N ASN A 178 -5.79 -18.18 -6.85
CA ASN A 178 -7.06 -17.47 -6.75
C ASN A 178 -8.08 -18.40 -6.09
N LEU A 179 -8.85 -17.84 -5.16
CA LEU A 179 -10.03 -18.53 -4.67
C LEU A 179 -11.02 -18.76 -5.82
N PRO A 180 -11.74 -19.89 -5.81
CA PRO A 180 -12.83 -20.09 -6.76
C PRO A 180 -13.88 -18.98 -6.60
N LYS A 181 -14.63 -18.71 -7.67
CA LYS A 181 -15.59 -17.60 -7.70
C LYS A 181 -16.60 -17.68 -6.56
N TRP A 182 -17.17 -18.85 -6.29
CA TRP A 182 -18.13 -19.06 -5.19
C TRP A 182 -17.56 -18.63 -3.83
N ALA A 183 -16.27 -18.88 -3.58
CA ALA A 183 -15.63 -18.53 -2.32
C ALA A 183 -15.46 -17.02 -2.21
N SER A 184 -15.04 -16.39 -3.31
CA SER A 184 -14.89 -14.93 -3.39
C SER A 184 -16.24 -14.23 -3.21
N ASP A 185 -17.28 -14.70 -3.90
CA ASP A 185 -18.63 -14.15 -3.83
C ASP A 185 -19.21 -14.30 -2.40
N HIS A 186 -18.96 -15.43 -1.72
CA HIS A 186 -19.32 -15.61 -0.31
C HIS A 186 -18.60 -14.62 0.62
N LEU A 187 -17.27 -14.50 0.48
CA LEU A 187 -16.46 -13.63 1.32
C LEU A 187 -16.78 -12.14 1.11
N ASP A 188 -17.30 -11.78 -0.06
CA ASP A 188 -17.80 -10.43 -0.36
C ASP A 188 -19.29 -10.25 0.00
N HIS A 189 -19.89 -11.20 0.73
CA HIS A 189 -21.30 -11.22 1.17
C HIS A 189 -22.33 -11.18 0.03
N GLN A 190 -21.97 -11.64 -1.16
CA GLN A 190 -22.87 -11.69 -2.31
C GLN A 190 -23.71 -12.96 -2.32
N GLU A 191 -23.16 -14.07 -1.82
CA GLU A 191 -23.82 -15.37 -1.78
C GLU A 191 -23.61 -16.10 -0.43
N PRO A 192 -24.56 -16.95 0.00
CA PRO A 192 -24.35 -17.81 1.16
C PRO A 192 -23.27 -18.87 0.87
N LEU A 193 -22.63 -19.39 1.92
CA LEU A 193 -21.62 -20.44 1.80
C LEU A 193 -22.26 -21.78 1.40
N ASP A 194 -21.88 -22.32 0.24
CA ASP A 194 -22.11 -23.73 -0.08
C ASP A 194 -21.07 -24.60 0.64
N ARG A 195 -21.53 -25.29 1.68
CA ARG A 195 -20.67 -26.05 2.59
C ARG A 195 -20.03 -27.26 1.92
N GLU A 196 -20.76 -27.97 1.06
CA GLU A 196 -20.25 -29.18 0.43
C GLU A 196 -19.18 -28.82 -0.61
N VAL A 197 -19.43 -27.78 -1.39
CA VAL A 197 -18.45 -27.26 -2.35
C VAL A 197 -17.21 -26.73 -1.62
N ALA A 198 -17.38 -26.03 -0.51
CA ALA A 198 -16.28 -25.54 0.29
C ALA A 198 -15.43 -26.67 0.89
N ARG A 199 -16.07 -27.70 1.46
CA ARG A 199 -15.38 -28.88 2.02
C ARG A 199 -14.56 -29.62 0.97
N LEU A 200 -15.14 -29.85 -0.22
CA LEU A 200 -14.45 -30.51 -1.32
C LEU A 200 -13.21 -29.70 -1.73
N TRP A 201 -13.36 -28.39 -1.94
CA TRP A 201 -12.25 -27.54 -2.34
C TRP A 201 -11.14 -27.47 -1.27
N LEU A 202 -11.49 -27.35 0.01
CA LEU A 202 -10.51 -27.35 1.11
C LEU A 202 -9.78 -28.69 1.20
N THR A 203 -10.48 -29.81 0.96
CA THR A 203 -9.89 -31.15 0.95
C THR A 203 -8.90 -31.31 -0.20
N GLU A 204 -9.27 -30.87 -1.41
CA GLU A 204 -8.40 -30.89 -2.59
C GLU A 204 -7.13 -30.03 -2.40
N ASN A 205 -7.23 -28.94 -1.63
CA ASN A 205 -6.15 -28.01 -1.36
C ASN A 205 -5.47 -28.21 0.01
N ALA A 206 -5.80 -29.30 0.72
CA ALA A 206 -5.37 -29.53 2.09
C ALA A 206 -3.84 -29.45 2.31
N PRO A 207 -2.98 -29.98 1.41
CA PRO A 207 -1.53 -29.87 1.56
C PRO A 207 -1.04 -28.41 1.59
N LEU A 208 -1.54 -27.58 0.67
CA LEU A 208 -1.15 -26.17 0.58
C LEU A 208 -1.71 -25.38 1.77
N ILE A 209 -2.97 -25.62 2.15
CA ILE A 209 -3.57 -24.98 3.33
C ILE A 209 -2.78 -25.33 4.59
N GLN A 210 -2.33 -26.58 4.75
CA GLN A 210 -1.52 -27.00 5.89
C GLN A 210 -0.13 -26.33 5.89
N GLU A 211 0.51 -26.19 4.73
CA GLU A 211 1.77 -25.47 4.60
C GLU A 211 1.60 -24.00 4.98
N ILE A 212 0.60 -23.31 4.41
CA ILE A 212 0.26 -21.92 4.75
C ILE A 212 -0.05 -21.77 6.24
N ARG A 213 -0.82 -22.70 6.80
CA ARG A 213 -1.15 -22.74 8.23
C ARG A 213 0.12 -22.86 9.07
N SER A 214 1.07 -23.73 8.67
CA SER A 214 2.33 -23.90 9.39
C SER A 214 3.17 -22.62 9.39
N ILE A 215 3.26 -21.93 8.25
CA ILE A 215 3.96 -20.64 8.13
C ILE A 215 3.28 -19.57 8.98
N GLY A 216 1.96 -19.44 8.88
CA GLY A 216 1.17 -18.50 9.67
C GLY A 216 1.22 -18.77 11.18
N LEU A 217 1.64 -19.95 11.62
CA LEU A 217 1.81 -20.27 13.04
C LEU A 217 3.25 -20.09 13.54
N LEU A 218 4.19 -19.72 12.68
CA LEU A 218 5.56 -19.41 13.11
C LEU A 218 5.55 -18.18 14.04
N PRO A 219 6.33 -18.21 15.13
CA PRO A 219 6.26 -17.17 16.16
C PRO A 219 6.96 -15.88 15.77
N ASP A 220 7.98 -15.97 14.91
CA ASP A 220 8.89 -14.87 14.59
C ASP A 220 8.95 -14.60 13.09
N GLN A 221 9.46 -13.42 12.75
CA GLN A 221 9.66 -12.95 11.39
C GLN A 221 10.86 -11.99 11.35
N SER A 222 11.59 -11.97 10.25
CA SER A 222 12.64 -10.97 10.02
C SER A 222 12.92 -10.82 8.53
N CYS A 223 13.32 -9.63 8.10
CA CYS A 223 13.89 -9.43 6.78
C CYS A 223 15.43 -9.39 6.77
N ALA A 224 16.08 -9.72 7.89
CA ALA A 224 17.52 -9.81 8.02
C ALA A 224 18.12 -10.79 6.98
N GLY A 225 19.13 -10.33 6.23
CA GLY A 225 19.84 -11.17 5.26
C GLY A 225 19.03 -11.58 4.02
N ILE A 226 17.77 -11.15 3.90
CA ILE A 226 16.96 -11.41 2.71
C ILE A 226 17.24 -10.31 1.67
N ASP A 227 17.62 -10.71 0.46
CA ASP A 227 17.76 -9.79 -0.67
C ASP A 227 16.45 -9.00 -0.86
N ARG A 228 16.56 -7.66 -0.82
CA ARG A 228 15.43 -6.73 -0.95
C ARG A 228 14.64 -6.95 -2.23
N ASN A 229 15.30 -7.36 -3.32
CA ASN A 229 14.65 -7.65 -4.59
C ASN A 229 13.59 -8.76 -4.49
N ARG A 230 13.67 -9.61 -3.45
CA ARG A 230 12.72 -10.71 -3.23
C ARG A 230 11.41 -10.25 -2.60
N TRP A 231 11.39 -9.09 -1.95
CA TRP A 231 10.25 -8.72 -1.09
C TRP A 231 9.81 -7.26 -1.17
N PHE A 232 10.52 -6.39 -1.88
CA PHE A 232 10.08 -4.99 -2.03
C PHE A 232 8.73 -4.87 -2.76
N ILE A 233 8.36 -5.85 -3.58
CA ILE A 233 7.01 -6.02 -4.13
C ILE A 233 6.52 -7.39 -3.68
N ILE A 234 5.51 -7.41 -2.81
CA ILE A 234 4.89 -8.64 -2.34
C ILE A 234 3.58 -8.89 -3.08
N GLU A 235 3.35 -10.16 -3.43
CA GLU A 235 2.13 -10.62 -4.09
C GLU A 235 0.91 -10.55 -3.14
N ALA A 236 0.26 -9.39 -3.11
CA ALA A 236 -0.91 -9.09 -2.27
C ALA A 236 -2.06 -10.08 -2.48
N ARG A 237 -2.29 -10.50 -3.73
CA ARG A 237 -3.39 -11.42 -4.09
C ARG A 237 -3.22 -12.77 -3.43
N PHE A 238 -2.00 -13.32 -3.47
CA PHE A 238 -1.71 -14.61 -2.85
C PHE A 238 -1.91 -14.55 -1.33
N ALA A 239 -1.42 -13.50 -0.67
CA ALA A 239 -1.62 -13.31 0.76
C ALA A 239 -3.10 -13.20 1.14
N ARG A 240 -3.89 -12.45 0.33
CA ARG A 240 -5.34 -12.34 0.51
C ARG A 240 -6.04 -13.69 0.39
N SER A 241 -5.80 -14.42 -0.70
CA SER A 241 -6.43 -15.73 -0.93
C SER A 241 -6.02 -16.75 0.11
N ALA A 242 -4.77 -16.73 0.58
CA ALA A 242 -4.31 -17.58 1.68
C ALA A 242 -5.01 -17.29 3.00
N CYS A 243 -5.08 -16.02 3.39
CA CYS A 243 -5.81 -15.61 4.59
C CYS A 243 -7.30 -16.01 4.51
N GLN A 244 -7.93 -15.78 3.35
CA GLN A 244 -9.33 -16.11 3.14
C GLN A 244 -9.59 -17.63 3.14
N ALA A 245 -8.72 -18.44 2.55
CA ALA A 245 -8.81 -19.91 2.60
C ALA A 245 -8.75 -20.44 4.04
N LEU A 246 -7.84 -19.90 4.86
CA LEU A 246 -7.75 -20.22 6.29
C LEU A 246 -9.02 -19.82 7.06
N LEU A 247 -9.66 -18.71 6.68
CA LEU A 247 -10.90 -18.28 7.32
C LEU A 247 -12.11 -19.14 6.92
N LEU A 248 -12.18 -19.58 5.67
CA LEU A 248 -13.18 -20.56 5.22
C LEU A 248 -13.03 -21.89 5.97
N ASP A 249 -11.79 -22.37 6.11
CA ASP A 249 -11.47 -23.55 6.91
C ASP A 249 -11.86 -23.37 8.37
N ALA A 250 -11.59 -22.19 8.95
CA ALA A 250 -12.00 -21.88 10.31
C ALA A 250 -13.53 -21.84 10.48
N ARG A 251 -14.27 -21.28 9.53
CA ARG A 251 -15.74 -21.25 9.54
C ARG A 251 -16.33 -22.66 9.50
N LEU A 252 -15.84 -23.53 8.61
CA LEU A 252 -16.34 -24.90 8.52
C LEU A 252 -15.99 -25.72 9.77
N ALA A 253 -14.77 -25.56 10.31
CA ALA A 253 -14.40 -26.19 11.57
C ALA A 253 -15.27 -25.73 12.74
N ALA A 254 -15.62 -24.45 12.81
CA ALA A 254 -16.52 -23.92 13.85
C ALA A 254 -17.92 -24.54 13.76
N GLU A 255 -18.51 -24.62 12.57
CA GLU A 255 -19.83 -25.25 12.37
C GLU A 255 -19.86 -26.73 12.76
N GLU A 256 -18.73 -27.43 12.61
CA GLU A 256 -18.58 -28.84 12.93
C GLU A 256 -18.26 -29.09 14.42
N GLY A 257 -18.23 -28.05 15.25
CA GLY A 257 -17.84 -28.14 16.65
C GLY A 257 -16.36 -28.45 16.87
N ARG A 258 -15.51 -28.20 15.87
CA ARG A 258 -14.05 -28.33 15.95
C ARG A 258 -13.40 -26.99 16.29
N SER A 259 -13.82 -26.36 17.39
CA SER A 259 -13.36 -25.01 17.77
C SER A 259 -11.85 -24.85 17.89
N ALA A 260 -11.13 -25.88 18.33
CA ALA A 260 -9.66 -25.83 18.39
C ALA A 260 -9.02 -25.67 17.00
N ASP A 261 -9.54 -26.36 15.99
CA ASP A 261 -9.09 -26.25 14.61
C ASP A 261 -9.48 -24.89 14.02
N ALA A 262 -10.69 -24.43 14.31
CA ALA A 262 -11.17 -23.12 13.87
C ALA A 262 -10.26 -21.99 14.36
N LEU A 263 -9.93 -22.00 15.65
CA LEU A 263 -9.01 -21.04 16.26
C LEU A 263 -7.61 -21.16 15.67
N ARG A 264 -7.11 -22.37 15.45
CA ARG A 264 -5.80 -22.59 14.86
C ARG A 264 -5.69 -21.97 13.46
N SER A 265 -6.70 -22.15 12.62
CA SER A 265 -6.72 -21.57 11.27
C SER A 265 -6.90 -20.04 11.30
N ALA A 266 -7.74 -19.51 12.19
CA ALA A 266 -7.87 -18.07 12.40
C ALA A 266 -6.58 -17.43 12.94
N GLN A 267 -5.86 -18.12 13.84
CA GLN A 267 -4.55 -17.71 14.34
C GLN A 267 -3.50 -17.70 13.23
N ALA A 268 -3.49 -18.73 12.38
CA ALA A 268 -2.59 -18.76 11.23
C ALA A 268 -2.87 -17.60 10.26
N ALA A 269 -4.15 -17.29 10.01
CA ALA A 269 -4.54 -16.17 9.16
C ALA A 269 -4.02 -14.83 9.71
N ARG A 270 -4.06 -14.65 11.04
CA ARG A 270 -3.41 -13.52 11.71
C ARG A 270 -1.90 -13.52 11.57
N GLY A 271 -1.25 -14.67 11.68
CA GLY A 271 0.19 -14.74 11.53
C GLY A 271 0.68 -14.30 10.15
N ILE A 272 -0.06 -14.60 9.08
CA ILE A 272 0.29 -14.12 7.73
C ILE A 272 0.34 -12.59 7.67
N SER A 273 -0.65 -11.87 8.23
CA SER A 273 -0.61 -10.40 8.25
C SER A 273 0.49 -9.87 9.17
N HIS A 274 0.74 -10.53 10.31
CA HIS A 274 1.86 -10.20 11.19
C HIS A 274 3.23 -10.39 10.53
N HIS A 275 3.42 -11.44 9.72
CA HIS A 275 4.68 -11.68 9.01
C HIS A 275 4.99 -10.58 8.00
N LEU A 276 3.96 -9.93 7.44
CA LEU A 276 4.13 -8.82 6.50
C LEU A 276 4.40 -7.49 7.22
N ALA A 277 3.65 -7.18 8.28
CA ALA A 277 3.77 -5.90 8.98
C ALA A 277 4.97 -5.86 9.94
N ASN A 278 5.24 -6.93 10.67
CA ASN A 278 6.13 -6.89 11.83
C ASN A 278 7.57 -7.31 11.50
N ILE A 279 8.05 -7.12 10.28
CA ILE A 279 9.49 -7.15 9.97
C ILE A 279 10.15 -5.83 10.38
N GLU A 280 11.47 -5.75 10.30
CA GLU A 280 12.22 -4.57 10.76
C GLU A 280 12.18 -3.40 9.77
N SER A 281 11.92 -3.71 8.49
CA SER A 281 11.86 -2.77 7.38
C SER A 281 10.57 -2.92 6.55
N PRO A 282 9.36 -2.87 7.13
CA PRO A 282 8.13 -3.02 6.35
C PRO A 282 7.97 -1.84 5.39
N THR A 283 7.47 -2.08 4.19
CA THR A 283 7.12 -1.02 3.23
C THR A 283 5.70 -0.53 3.47
N LEU A 284 5.35 0.64 2.92
CA LEU A 284 3.96 1.12 2.88
C LEU A 284 3.02 0.07 2.25
N LEU A 285 3.51 -0.68 1.24
CA LEU A 285 2.76 -1.77 0.63
C LEU A 285 2.56 -2.96 1.57
N ASN A 286 3.59 -3.36 2.33
CA ASN A 286 3.48 -4.43 3.33
C ASN A 286 2.41 -4.11 4.37
N GLU A 287 2.46 -2.90 4.92
CA GLU A 287 1.50 -2.43 5.92
C GLU A 287 0.10 -2.35 5.32
N THR A 288 -0.04 -1.85 4.09
CA THR A 288 -1.32 -1.80 3.38
C THR A 288 -1.95 -3.20 3.22
N ILE A 289 -1.15 -4.20 2.81
CA ILE A 289 -1.63 -5.58 2.68
C ILE A 289 -2.05 -6.11 4.06
N ALA A 290 -1.22 -5.93 5.08
CA ALA A 290 -1.52 -6.40 6.43
C ALA A 290 -2.82 -5.79 6.97
N ILE A 291 -3.06 -4.49 6.78
CA ILE A 291 -4.32 -3.80 7.12
C ILE A 291 -5.50 -4.46 6.42
N LEU A 292 -5.42 -4.70 5.11
CA LEU A 292 -6.50 -5.33 4.34
C LEU A 292 -6.82 -6.75 4.84
N LEU A 293 -5.78 -7.54 5.15
CA LEU A 293 -5.96 -8.89 5.70
C LEU A 293 -6.61 -8.84 7.09
N ASN A 294 -6.16 -7.92 7.94
CA ASN A 294 -6.69 -7.73 9.29
C ASN A 294 -8.16 -7.33 9.29
N GLN A 295 -8.55 -6.32 8.48
CA GLN A 295 -9.93 -5.87 8.36
C GLN A 295 -10.86 -6.99 7.87
N GLY A 296 -10.46 -7.72 6.83
CA GLY A 296 -11.22 -8.85 6.33
C GLY A 296 -11.36 -9.97 7.37
N ARG A 297 -10.29 -10.26 8.11
CA ARG A 297 -10.27 -11.25 9.18
C ARG A 297 -11.19 -10.87 10.35
N GLU A 298 -11.05 -9.67 10.88
CA GLU A 298 -11.82 -9.19 12.05
C GLU A 298 -13.31 -9.27 11.78
N ARG A 299 -13.72 -8.72 10.63
CA ARG A 299 -15.11 -8.77 10.18
C ARG A 299 -15.61 -10.20 10.02
N TYR A 300 -14.86 -11.05 9.30
CA TYR A 300 -15.30 -12.42 9.04
C TYR A 300 -15.34 -13.28 10.30
N ILE A 301 -14.40 -13.10 11.23
CA ILE A 301 -14.44 -13.79 12.53
C ILE A 301 -15.70 -13.40 13.30
N LEU A 302 -15.99 -12.10 13.41
CA LEU A 302 -17.11 -11.61 14.21
C LEU A 302 -18.48 -11.93 13.55
N GLU A 303 -18.62 -11.73 12.25
CA GLU A 303 -19.90 -11.88 11.54
C GLU A 303 -20.19 -13.31 11.10
N GLN A 304 -19.16 -14.10 10.83
CA GLN A 304 -19.30 -15.45 10.28
C GLN A 304 -18.79 -16.51 11.25
N ILE A 305 -17.54 -16.47 11.71
CA ILE A 305 -17.03 -17.62 12.48
C ILE A 305 -17.67 -17.71 13.88
N PHE A 306 -17.69 -16.60 14.62
CA PHE A 306 -18.17 -16.58 16.00
C PHE A 306 -19.65 -17.00 16.13
N PRO A 307 -20.59 -16.55 15.28
CA PRO A 307 -21.99 -16.97 15.36
C PRO A 307 -22.20 -18.46 15.02
N ALA A 308 -21.28 -19.05 14.25
CA ALA A 308 -21.35 -20.45 13.82
C ALA A 308 -20.94 -21.44 14.90
N LEU A 309 -20.28 -20.96 15.96
CA LEU A 309 -19.80 -21.81 17.04
C LEU A 309 -20.96 -22.43 17.82
N PRO A 310 -20.80 -23.66 18.32
CA PRO A 310 -21.75 -24.24 19.26
C PRO A 310 -21.93 -23.33 20.49
N PRO A 311 -23.13 -23.24 21.09
CA PRO A 311 -23.40 -22.35 22.23
C PRO A 311 -22.42 -22.48 23.42
N GLY A 312 -21.89 -23.68 23.67
CA GLY A 312 -20.92 -23.92 24.75
C GLY A 312 -19.47 -23.48 24.44
N GLU A 313 -19.18 -23.07 23.21
CA GLU A 313 -17.82 -22.75 22.74
C GLU A 313 -17.65 -21.27 22.33
N LYS A 314 -18.70 -20.47 22.48
CA LYS A 314 -18.71 -19.02 22.25
C LYS A 314 -18.10 -18.26 23.42
N ASP A 315 -16.78 -18.31 23.55
CA ASP A 315 -16.03 -17.47 24.49
C ASP A 315 -15.56 -16.18 23.81
N PRO A 316 -16.20 -15.01 24.05
CA PRO A 316 -15.82 -13.76 23.38
C PRO A 316 -14.36 -13.36 23.63
N ARG A 317 -13.79 -13.65 24.81
CA ARG A 317 -12.40 -13.28 25.14
C ARG A 317 -11.41 -14.06 24.30
N ARG A 318 -11.68 -15.36 24.12
CA ARG A 318 -10.82 -16.25 23.33
C ARG A 318 -10.77 -15.82 21.85
N TRP A 319 -11.91 -15.42 21.29
CA TRP A 319 -12.00 -14.98 19.90
C TRP A 319 -11.54 -13.54 19.69
N GLU A 320 -11.80 -12.65 20.65
CA GLU A 320 -11.22 -11.30 20.66
C GLU A 320 -9.69 -11.36 20.62
N ALA A 321 -9.05 -12.27 21.35
CA ALA A 321 -7.59 -12.37 21.33
C ALA A 321 -6.99 -12.60 19.92
N LEU A 322 -7.77 -13.12 18.96
CA LEU A 322 -7.38 -13.31 17.55
C LEU A 322 -7.65 -12.10 16.66
N THR A 323 -8.62 -11.27 17.03
CA THR A 323 -8.99 -10.04 16.31
C THR A 323 -8.34 -8.81 16.91
N PHE A 324 -7.85 -8.89 18.15
CA PHE A 324 -7.20 -7.80 18.85
C PHE A 324 -5.91 -7.37 18.15
N ILE A 325 -5.96 -6.16 17.61
CA ILE A 325 -4.81 -5.42 17.12
C ILE A 325 -4.65 -4.22 18.05
N PRO A 326 -3.54 -4.14 18.80
CA PRO A 326 -3.23 -2.94 19.56
C PRO A 326 -3.23 -1.72 18.61
N PRO A 327 -3.87 -0.61 18.98
CA PRO A 327 -3.80 0.60 18.19
C PRO A 327 -2.35 0.99 17.93
N ALA A 328 -1.96 1.15 16.67
CA ALA A 328 -0.58 1.50 16.37
C ALA A 328 -0.35 2.99 16.68
N PRO A 329 0.67 3.32 17.51
CA PRO A 329 1.00 4.70 17.81
C PRO A 329 1.51 5.43 16.55
N PRO A 330 1.50 6.77 16.54
CA PRO A 330 2.13 7.57 15.48
C PRO A 330 3.58 7.16 15.21
N SER A 331 4.34 6.77 16.23
CA SER A 331 5.72 6.27 16.12
C SER A 331 5.86 5.06 15.19
N ARG A 332 4.80 4.26 15.02
CA ARG A 332 4.74 3.19 14.02
C ARG A 332 4.80 3.74 12.59
N PHE A 333 4.14 4.87 12.31
CA PHE A 333 4.23 5.54 11.01
C PHE A 333 5.63 6.10 10.76
N ALA A 334 6.28 6.69 11.78
CA ALA A 334 7.67 7.11 11.67
C ALA A 334 8.60 5.93 11.33
N GLN A 335 8.40 4.77 11.97
CA GLN A 335 9.14 3.55 11.64
C GLN A 335 8.88 3.09 10.19
N LEU A 336 7.63 3.18 9.72
CA LEU A 336 7.25 2.85 8.35
C LEU A 336 7.93 3.78 7.35
N MET A 337 7.98 5.09 7.63
CA MET A 337 8.66 6.08 6.79
C MET A 337 10.17 5.88 6.75
N ARG A 338 10.80 5.52 7.87
CA ARG A 338 12.22 5.10 7.90
C ARG A 338 12.46 3.94 6.95
N SER A 339 11.59 2.95 6.99
CA SER A 339 11.69 1.72 6.20
C SER A 339 11.45 1.97 4.72
N GLU A 340 10.46 2.81 4.41
CA GLU A 340 10.16 3.24 3.05
C GLU A 340 11.33 4.02 2.46
N TRP A 341 11.91 4.97 3.20
CA TRP A 341 13.10 5.70 2.75
C TRP A 341 14.28 4.77 2.51
N ASN A 342 14.52 3.79 3.39
CA ASN A 342 15.58 2.80 3.22
C ASN A 342 15.39 2.05 1.90
N LEU A 343 14.17 1.59 1.63
CA LEU A 343 13.85 0.87 0.42
C LEU A 343 13.98 1.76 -0.80
N SER A 344 13.29 2.89 -0.80
CA SER A 344 13.14 3.77 -1.96
C SER A 344 14.48 4.38 -2.37
N THR A 345 15.32 4.70 -1.38
CA THR A 345 16.68 5.18 -1.60
C THR A 345 17.55 4.12 -2.25
N GLN A 346 17.56 2.89 -1.74
CA GLN A 346 18.42 1.81 -2.26
C GLN A 346 17.94 1.22 -3.59
N GLN A 347 16.63 1.12 -3.81
CA GLN A 347 16.07 0.43 -4.98
C GLN A 347 15.75 1.36 -6.14
N PHE A 348 15.51 2.65 -5.88
CA PHE A 348 15.10 3.58 -6.93
C PHE A 348 16.05 4.78 -7.03
N LEU A 349 16.27 5.51 -5.94
CA LEU A 349 17.03 6.76 -5.99
C LEU A 349 18.51 6.52 -6.31
N LEU A 350 19.24 5.80 -5.47
CA LEU A 350 20.68 5.61 -5.64
C LEU A 350 21.06 4.86 -6.91
N PRO A 351 20.35 3.81 -7.38
CA PRO A 351 20.63 3.21 -8.67
C PRO A 351 20.54 4.20 -9.83
N MET A 352 19.55 5.09 -9.80
CA MET A 352 19.40 6.17 -10.78
C MET A 352 20.56 7.18 -10.67
N LEU A 353 20.98 7.55 -9.46
CA LEU A 353 22.10 8.46 -9.25
C LEU A 353 23.48 7.79 -9.50
N ALA A 354 23.58 6.48 -9.48
CA ALA A 354 24.82 5.76 -9.82
C ALA A 354 25.03 5.70 -11.33
N HIS A 355 23.98 5.93 -12.13
CA HIS A 355 24.04 5.88 -13.59
C HIS A 355 24.30 7.29 -14.19
N GLN A 356 25.49 7.84 -13.98
CA GLN A 356 25.83 9.22 -14.42
C GLN A 356 25.71 9.47 -15.93
N ASP A 357 25.88 8.41 -16.74
CA ASP A 357 25.72 8.48 -18.19
C ASP A 357 24.24 8.50 -18.63
N ASP A 358 23.30 8.40 -17.68
CA ASP A 358 21.87 8.46 -17.99
C ASP A 358 21.50 9.89 -18.44
N PRO A 359 20.86 10.07 -19.61
CA PRO A 359 20.34 11.37 -20.05
C PRO A 359 19.35 12.04 -19.08
N PHE A 360 18.85 11.30 -18.09
CA PHE A 360 17.95 11.73 -17.02
C PHE A 360 18.65 11.88 -15.66
N TYR A 361 19.99 11.79 -15.64
CA TYR A 361 20.77 12.09 -14.45
C TYR A 361 20.43 13.51 -13.96
N PRO A 362 20.00 13.66 -12.69
CA PRO A 362 19.64 14.98 -12.17
C PRO A 362 20.87 15.90 -12.09
N PRO A 363 20.73 17.20 -12.41
CA PRO A 363 21.84 18.16 -12.32
C PRO A 363 22.43 18.34 -10.91
N ASP A 364 21.62 18.09 -9.88
CA ASP A 364 21.86 18.35 -8.46
C ASP A 364 21.59 17.07 -7.62
N PRO A 365 22.32 15.98 -7.87
CA PRO A 365 22.05 14.65 -7.31
C PRO A 365 22.24 14.60 -5.79
N ALA A 366 23.18 15.38 -5.24
CA ALA A 366 23.45 15.45 -3.81
C ALA A 366 22.33 16.20 -3.08
N ASP A 367 21.90 17.36 -3.60
CA ASP A 367 20.83 18.15 -3.00
C ASP A 367 19.49 17.40 -3.06
N LEU A 368 19.24 16.64 -4.14
CA LEU A 368 18.08 15.74 -4.24
C LEU A 368 18.08 14.68 -3.12
N LEU A 369 19.22 14.02 -2.91
CA LEU A 369 19.37 12.98 -1.90
C LEU A 369 19.22 13.54 -0.48
N ASP A 370 19.83 14.69 -0.19
CA ASP A 370 19.69 15.37 1.10
C ASP A 370 18.25 15.86 1.31
N SER A 371 17.58 16.39 0.29
CA SER A 371 16.17 16.81 0.38
C SER A 371 15.24 15.64 0.66
N HIS A 372 15.46 14.48 0.03
CA HIS A 372 14.69 13.27 0.31
C HIS A 372 14.89 12.81 1.76
N ALA A 373 16.14 12.77 2.24
CA ALA A 373 16.46 12.41 3.62
C ALA A 373 15.85 13.38 4.65
N LEU A 374 16.12 14.68 4.53
CA LEU A 374 15.66 15.70 5.47
C LEU A 374 14.13 15.77 5.56
N THR A 375 13.44 15.65 4.42
CA THR A 375 11.98 15.64 4.41
C THR A 375 11.43 14.40 5.11
N THR A 376 12.00 13.20 4.87
CA THR A 376 11.57 12.01 5.61
C THR A 376 11.86 12.14 7.10
N LEU A 377 13.01 12.70 7.50
CA LEU A 377 13.31 12.96 8.91
C LEU A 377 12.28 13.89 9.55
N GLN A 378 11.88 14.96 8.86
CA GLN A 378 10.83 15.85 9.33
C GLN A 378 9.51 15.10 9.55
N ILE A 379 9.12 14.21 8.63
CA ILE A 379 7.93 13.37 8.79
C ILE A 379 8.08 12.44 9.99
N MET A 380 9.23 11.76 10.13
CA MET A 380 9.49 10.88 11.26
C MET A 380 9.42 11.63 12.60
N GLU A 381 9.95 12.85 12.65
CA GLU A 381 9.93 13.71 13.83
C GLU A 381 8.51 14.14 14.20
N ASN A 382 7.69 14.50 13.21
CA ASN A 382 6.27 14.81 13.42
C ASN A 382 5.47 13.61 13.97
N PHE A 383 5.98 12.38 13.78
CA PHE A 383 5.33 11.12 14.17
C PHE A 383 6.06 10.40 15.28
N ARG A 384 7.01 11.02 15.98
CA ARG A 384 7.81 10.33 17.01
C ARG A 384 7.01 9.94 18.26
N SER A 385 5.82 10.50 18.43
CA SER A 385 5.01 10.32 19.63
C SER A 385 4.35 8.95 19.72
N ASP A 386 4.18 8.47 20.94
CA ASP A 386 3.41 7.26 21.26
C ASP A 386 1.97 7.57 21.68
N HIS A 387 1.57 8.86 21.71
CA HIS A 387 0.21 9.26 22.07
C HIS A 387 -0.74 9.14 20.87
N MET A 388 -1.82 8.37 21.02
CA MET A 388 -2.77 8.11 19.93
C MET A 388 -3.46 9.37 19.40
N ASN A 389 -3.75 10.36 20.25
CA ASN A 389 -4.41 11.60 19.84
C ASN A 389 -3.55 12.45 18.87
N ASP A 390 -2.26 12.17 18.77
CA ASP A 390 -1.39 12.88 17.83
C ASP A 390 -1.67 12.48 16.37
N TRP A 391 -2.36 11.36 16.14
CA TRP A 391 -2.93 11.03 14.82
C TRP A 391 -3.93 12.10 14.33
N ALA A 392 -4.70 12.68 15.26
CA ALA A 392 -5.70 13.71 15.00
C ALA A 392 -5.09 15.12 14.93
N SER A 393 -3.84 15.29 15.39
CA SER A 393 -3.16 16.59 15.44
C SER A 393 -2.62 17.07 14.08
N ALA A 394 -2.75 16.26 13.02
CA ALA A 394 -2.44 16.71 11.67
C ALA A 394 -3.41 17.81 11.22
N PRO A 395 -2.96 18.85 10.50
CA PRO A 395 -3.84 19.90 10.01
C PRO A 395 -4.96 19.30 9.15
N PRO A 396 -6.22 19.79 9.23
CA PRO A 396 -7.33 19.29 8.42
C PRO A 396 -7.04 19.35 6.90
N SER A 397 -6.27 20.36 6.47
CA SER A 397 -5.81 20.55 5.09
C SER A 397 -4.72 19.55 4.64
N GLY A 398 -4.29 18.64 5.51
CA GLY A 398 -3.06 17.88 5.34
C GLY A 398 -1.81 18.75 5.59
N TRP A 399 -0.63 18.13 5.55
CA TRP A 399 0.61 18.90 5.59
C TRP A 399 0.83 19.66 4.30
N PRO A 400 1.44 20.85 4.39
CA PRO A 400 1.97 21.46 3.18
C PRO A 400 2.91 20.45 2.51
N PRO A 401 2.83 20.31 1.18
CA PRO A 401 3.80 19.51 0.46
C PRO A 401 5.21 20.05 0.78
N PRO A 402 6.21 19.17 0.88
CA PRO A 402 7.58 19.62 1.07
C PRO A 402 7.97 20.62 -0.01
N ASP A 403 8.70 21.67 0.38
CA ASP A 403 9.21 22.65 -0.56
C ASP A 403 10.49 22.13 -1.21
N PHE A 404 10.43 21.90 -2.52
CA PHE A 404 11.56 21.48 -3.35
C PHE A 404 11.98 22.56 -4.35
N SER A 405 11.56 23.82 -4.15
CA SER A 405 11.83 24.92 -5.08
C SER A 405 13.31 25.28 -5.22
N HIS A 406 14.15 24.85 -4.26
CA HIS A 406 15.61 24.98 -4.33
C HIS A 406 16.27 23.96 -5.27
N LEU A 407 15.58 22.87 -5.61
CA LEU A 407 16.09 21.85 -6.53
C LEU A 407 15.91 22.25 -7.98
N SER A 408 16.71 21.67 -8.87
CA SER A 408 16.45 21.72 -10.31
C SER A 408 15.07 21.15 -10.63
N ALA A 409 14.47 21.55 -11.76
CA ALA A 409 13.14 21.07 -12.14
C ALA A 409 13.05 19.54 -12.20
N THR A 410 14.09 18.86 -12.69
CA THR A 410 14.16 17.39 -12.74
C THR A 410 14.24 16.78 -11.35
N SER A 411 15.10 17.30 -10.47
CA SER A 411 15.22 16.83 -9.09
C SER A 411 13.97 17.11 -8.27
N ASN A 412 13.35 18.27 -8.42
CA ASN A 412 12.07 18.61 -7.80
C ASN A 412 10.98 17.60 -8.21
N GLN A 413 10.89 17.26 -9.49
CA GLN A 413 9.95 16.25 -9.97
C GLN A 413 10.21 14.88 -9.34
N ILE A 414 11.47 14.45 -9.28
CA ILE A 414 11.85 13.18 -8.67
C ILE A 414 11.53 13.19 -7.17
N ALA A 415 11.92 14.22 -6.44
CA ALA A 415 11.63 14.38 -5.02
C ALA A 415 10.12 14.28 -4.78
N SER A 416 9.32 15.04 -5.53
CA SER A 416 7.85 15.04 -5.43
C SER A 416 7.23 13.65 -5.60
N LEU A 417 7.81 12.77 -6.44
CA LEU A 417 7.33 11.41 -6.64
C LEU A 417 7.52 10.51 -5.41
N PHE A 418 8.62 10.68 -4.66
CA PHE A 418 8.86 9.91 -3.44
C PHE A 418 7.90 10.28 -2.30
N PHE A 419 7.32 11.48 -2.34
CA PHE A 419 6.34 11.91 -1.34
C PHE A 419 4.88 11.77 -1.79
N LEU A 420 4.65 11.30 -3.01
CA LEU A 420 3.31 11.11 -3.55
C LEU A 420 2.55 10.07 -2.72
N GLY A 421 1.45 10.51 -2.09
CA GLY A 421 0.52 9.61 -1.40
C GLY A 421 0.82 9.36 0.08
N ILE A 422 1.91 9.89 0.65
CA ILE A 422 2.23 9.72 2.09
C ILE A 422 1.04 10.11 2.97
N GLU A 423 0.41 11.25 2.69
CA GLU A 423 -0.77 11.71 3.42
C GLU A 423 -1.95 10.72 3.27
N THR A 424 -2.11 10.13 2.08
CA THR A 424 -3.12 9.10 1.84
C THR A 424 -2.86 7.84 2.67
N TRP A 425 -1.60 7.40 2.79
CA TRP A 425 -1.25 6.28 3.66
C TRP A 425 -1.45 6.61 5.13
N ARG A 426 -1.05 7.81 5.57
CA ARG A 426 -1.27 8.28 6.94
C ARG A 426 -2.76 8.25 7.31
N LYS A 427 -3.61 8.85 6.47
CA LYS A 427 -5.08 8.80 6.64
C LYS A 427 -5.61 7.37 6.61
N GLY A 428 -5.08 6.53 5.70
CA GLY A 428 -5.44 5.11 5.61
C GLY A 428 -5.11 4.33 6.87
N MET A 429 -3.95 4.57 7.49
CA MET A 429 -3.55 3.96 8.75
C MET A 429 -4.43 4.44 9.91
N ALA A 430 -4.67 5.75 10.04
CA ALA A 430 -5.57 6.29 11.05
C ALA A 430 -6.98 5.67 10.94
N ARG A 431 -7.52 5.62 9.72
CA ARG A 431 -8.80 4.94 9.44
C ARG A 431 -8.78 3.47 9.83
N ALA A 432 -7.69 2.75 9.54
CA ALA A 432 -7.57 1.35 9.89
C ALA A 432 -7.58 1.13 11.41
N GLN A 433 -6.96 2.02 12.19
CA GLN A 433 -7.01 1.96 13.65
C GLN A 433 -8.43 2.17 14.18
N SER A 434 -9.15 3.19 13.69
CA SER A 434 -10.55 3.42 14.08
C SER A 434 -11.47 2.27 13.68
N ALA A 435 -11.24 1.65 12.52
CA ALA A 435 -11.97 0.45 12.09
C ALA A 435 -11.70 -0.76 12.99
N ALA A 436 -10.45 -1.00 13.38
CA ALA A 436 -10.09 -2.08 14.29
C ALA A 436 -10.67 -1.83 15.70
N ALA A 437 -10.61 -0.59 16.18
CA ALA A 437 -11.18 -0.19 17.47
C ALA A 437 -12.71 -0.35 17.52
N LEU A 438 -13.42 -0.08 16.41
CA LEU A 438 -14.85 -0.37 16.28
C LEU A 438 -15.14 -1.87 16.46
N HIS A 439 -14.31 -2.76 15.92
CA HIS A 439 -14.44 -4.21 16.15
C HIS A 439 -14.12 -4.59 17.61
N GLN A 440 -13.15 -3.94 18.26
CA GLN A 440 -12.87 -4.17 19.68
C GLN A 440 -14.04 -3.72 20.58
N ALA A 441 -14.68 -2.59 20.24
CA ALA A 441 -15.89 -2.15 20.91
C ALA A 441 -17.05 -3.14 20.74
N ALA A 442 -17.16 -3.80 19.59
CA ALA A 442 -18.11 -4.89 19.39
C ALA A 442 -17.83 -6.10 20.30
N TRP A 443 -16.56 -6.46 20.51
CA TRP A 443 -16.18 -7.50 21.48
C TRP A 443 -16.49 -7.09 22.93
N ALA A 444 -16.28 -5.83 23.30
CA ALA A 444 -16.67 -5.30 24.61
C ALA A 444 -18.19 -5.46 24.86
N LEU A 445 -19.03 -5.14 23.87
CA LEU A 445 -20.47 -5.38 23.94
C LEU A 445 -20.81 -6.86 24.16
N LEU A 446 -20.15 -7.78 23.45
CA LEU A 446 -20.36 -9.22 23.61
C LEU A 446 -20.00 -9.73 25.01
N ARG A 447 -19.09 -9.04 25.71
CA ARG A 447 -18.73 -9.35 27.10
C ARG A 447 -19.60 -8.65 28.14
N GLY A 448 -20.53 -7.78 27.72
CA GLY A 448 -21.30 -6.93 28.62
C GLY A 448 -20.44 -5.84 29.29
N GLU A 449 -19.31 -5.48 28.68
CA GLU A 449 -18.45 -4.39 29.13
C GLU A 449 -18.92 -3.04 28.55
N PRO A 450 -18.60 -1.90 29.20
CA PRO A 450 -18.88 -0.59 28.64
C PRO A 450 -18.20 -0.39 27.28
N LEU A 451 -18.87 0.34 26.38
CA LEU A 451 -18.28 0.73 25.11
C LEU A 451 -17.06 1.64 25.35
N PRO A 452 -15.88 1.29 24.84
CA PRO A 452 -14.74 2.20 24.84
C PRO A 452 -14.99 3.35 23.86
N ASN A 453 -14.28 4.45 24.02
CA ASN A 453 -14.20 5.50 23.00
C ASN A 453 -13.24 5.09 21.88
N ASP A 454 -13.37 5.75 20.72
CA ASP A 454 -12.36 5.64 19.67
C ASP A 454 -10.99 6.14 20.17
N PRO A 455 -9.90 5.37 19.96
CA PRO A 455 -8.60 5.69 20.54
C PRO A 455 -7.89 6.88 19.89
N ILE A 456 -8.32 7.35 18.71
CA ILE A 456 -7.69 8.48 18.01
C ILE A 456 -8.39 9.80 18.36
N PHE A 457 -9.72 9.81 18.33
CA PHE A 457 -10.50 11.04 18.50
C PHE A 457 -11.19 11.16 19.86
N ASP A 458 -11.09 10.13 20.71
CA ASP A 458 -11.77 10.03 22.01
C ASP A 458 -13.28 10.30 21.92
N GLN A 459 -13.89 9.83 20.83
CA GLN A 459 -15.32 9.99 20.56
C GLN A 459 -16.08 8.69 20.85
N PRO A 460 -17.28 8.76 21.45
CA PRO A 460 -18.06 7.58 21.79
C PRO A 460 -18.71 6.93 20.56
N TYR A 461 -18.64 5.59 20.47
CA TYR A 461 -19.36 4.83 19.46
C TYR A 461 -20.88 4.88 19.67
N ARG A 462 -21.65 4.66 18.59
CA ARG A 462 -23.11 4.63 18.63
C ARG A 462 -23.60 3.19 18.52
N TRP A 463 -24.28 2.71 19.55
CA TRP A 463 -24.85 1.37 19.59
C TRP A 463 -26.37 1.40 19.45
N ASP A 464 -26.89 0.68 18.46
CA ASP A 464 -28.32 0.43 18.30
C ASP A 464 -28.66 -1.00 18.77
N PRO A 465 -29.34 -1.17 19.91
CA PRO A 465 -29.69 -2.49 20.42
C PRO A 465 -30.78 -3.19 19.60
N GLU A 466 -31.59 -2.47 18.82
CA GLU A 466 -32.69 -3.06 18.03
C GLU A 466 -32.15 -3.72 16.76
N THR A 467 -31.31 -3.01 16.01
CA THR A 467 -30.66 -3.53 14.79
C THR A 467 -29.39 -4.34 15.09
N ARG A 468 -28.88 -4.23 16.33
CA ARG A 468 -27.58 -4.74 16.76
C ARG A 468 -26.41 -4.21 15.93
N GLU A 469 -26.52 -2.98 15.46
CA GLU A 469 -25.46 -2.29 14.73
C GLU A 469 -24.65 -1.38 15.66
N LEU A 470 -23.33 -1.55 15.62
CA LEU A 470 -22.37 -0.62 16.21
C LEU A 470 -21.80 0.26 15.11
N GLN A 471 -21.92 1.57 15.29
CA GLN A 471 -21.50 2.57 14.31
C GLN A 471 -20.42 3.48 14.87
N ALA A 472 -19.60 4.02 13.96
CA ALA A 472 -18.68 5.10 14.25
C ALA A 472 -19.41 6.36 14.79
N PRO A 473 -18.69 7.24 15.50
CA PRO A 473 -19.17 8.57 15.86
C PRO A 473 -19.67 9.36 14.65
N ASP A 474 -20.62 10.27 14.88
CA ASP A 474 -21.22 11.10 13.82
C ASP A 474 -20.56 12.47 13.71
N THR A 475 -19.25 12.47 13.48
CA THR A 475 -18.46 13.70 13.26
C THR A 475 -17.94 13.75 11.84
N ASP A 476 -17.51 14.93 11.39
CA ASP A 476 -17.04 15.12 10.02
C ASP A 476 -15.83 14.22 9.71
N GLU A 477 -14.94 14.03 10.69
CA GLU A 477 -13.79 13.14 10.59
C GLU A 477 -14.20 11.70 10.25
N PHE A 478 -15.21 11.14 10.95
CA PHE A 478 -15.65 9.76 10.71
C PHE A 478 -16.51 9.61 9.45
N ARG A 479 -17.25 10.67 9.07
CA ARG A 479 -17.95 10.70 7.77
C ARG A 479 -16.97 10.65 6.61
N GLU A 480 -15.85 11.35 6.70
CA GLU A 480 -14.77 11.27 5.70
C GLU A 480 -14.11 9.89 5.66
N MET A 481 -13.97 9.25 6.82
CA MET A 481 -13.41 7.88 6.89
C MET A 481 -14.32 6.84 6.26
N ASN A 482 -15.64 7.05 6.22
CA ASN A 482 -16.60 6.09 5.69
C ASN A 482 -16.37 4.67 6.28
N LEU A 483 -16.37 4.59 7.61
CA LEU A 483 -16.28 3.32 8.33
C LEU A 483 -17.61 2.58 8.21
N LEU A 484 -17.55 1.29 7.87
CA LEU A 484 -18.75 0.46 7.82
C LEU A 484 -19.22 0.14 9.24
N PRO A 485 -20.55 0.14 9.50
CA PRO A 485 -21.09 -0.41 10.72
C PRO A 485 -20.68 -1.86 10.94
N VAL A 486 -20.63 -2.28 12.20
CA VAL A 486 -20.37 -3.66 12.62
C VAL A 486 -21.64 -4.24 13.22
N THR A 487 -22.14 -5.34 12.66
CA THR A 487 -23.27 -6.08 13.24
C THR A 487 -22.76 -6.98 14.37
N VAL A 488 -23.18 -6.70 15.60
CA VAL A 488 -22.74 -7.46 16.78
C VAL A 488 -23.60 -8.71 16.94
N PRO A 489 -23.04 -9.93 16.86
CA PRO A 489 -23.83 -11.15 16.93
C PRO A 489 -24.44 -11.38 18.32
N THR A 490 -25.42 -12.26 18.43
CA THR A 490 -25.93 -12.67 19.74
C THR A 490 -24.92 -13.61 20.43
N PRO A 491 -24.66 -13.42 21.73
CA PRO A 491 -23.77 -14.29 22.49
C PRO A 491 -24.20 -15.76 22.46
#